data_AF-V5GMH5-F1
#
_entry.id   AF-V5GMH5-F1
#
_cell.length_a   1.000
_cell.length_b   1.000
_cell.length_c   1.000
_cell.angle_alpha   90.00
_cell.angle_beta   90.00
_cell.angle_gamma   90.00
#
_symmetry.space_group_name_H-M   'P 1'
#
loop_
_entity.id
_entity.type
_entity.pdbx_description
1 polymer ?
#
loop_
_entity_poly.entity_id
_entity_poly.type
_entity_poly.pdbx_seq_one_letter_code
_entity_poly.pdbx_strand_id
1 'polypeptide(L)'
;LDLNITSMDKPLPPPPLVVMAINLRSFINPKTYTNEILMVSCLTHTKYAVDKQAPNPPFQQHFCVFSCPTQQVLPLNIHEALKNYKATKVQKMDSERALMNYFISQFVKIDPDLIVGHDLQGYQINILSER
;
A
#
# COMPACT_ATOMS: atom_id res chain seq x y z
N LEU A 1 -35.84 3.64 21.41
CA LEU A 1 -35.08 3.56 20.14
C LEU A 1 -36.09 3.17 19.09
N ASP A 2 -36.74 4.17 18.48
CA ASP A 2 -37.74 3.95 17.45
C ASP A 2 -37.02 3.66 16.14
N LEU A 3 -36.93 2.36 15.80
CA LEU A 3 -36.41 1.90 14.53
C LEU A 3 -37.53 2.04 13.48
N ASN A 4 -37.42 3.07 12.63
CA ASN A 4 -38.26 3.19 11.45
C ASN A 4 -37.80 2.17 10.40
N ILE A 5 -38.62 1.13 10.18
CA ILE A 5 -38.39 0.12 9.14
C ILE A 5 -39.13 0.58 7.89
N THR A 6 -38.39 0.88 6.82
CA THR A 6 -38.95 1.18 5.50
C THR A 6 -38.67 0.02 4.56
N SER A 7 -39.72 -0.67 4.10
CA SER A 7 -39.60 -1.72 3.08
C SER A 7 -39.40 -1.07 1.71
N MET A 8 -38.34 -1.46 1.00
CA MET A 8 -38.11 -1.06 -0.39
C MET A 8 -38.26 -2.28 -1.29
N ASP A 9 -39.06 -2.14 -2.36
CA ASP A 9 -39.33 -3.21 -3.34
C ASP A 9 -38.13 -3.56 -4.24
N LYS A 10 -37.09 -2.73 -4.24
CA LYS A 10 -35.85 -2.95 -5.00
C LYS A 10 -34.64 -2.99 -4.06
N PRO A 11 -33.74 -3.98 -4.21
CA PRO A 11 -32.50 -4.00 -3.45
C PRO A 11 -31.68 -2.74 -3.74
N LEU A 12 -31.14 -2.13 -2.69
CA LEU A 12 -30.22 -1.00 -2.82
C LEU A 12 -28.95 -1.43 -3.58
N PRO A 13 -28.35 -0.53 -4.38
CA PRO A 13 -27.06 -0.82 -4.99
C PRO A 13 -26.00 -1.02 -3.91
N PRO A 14 -25.01 -1.90 -4.12
CA PRO A 14 -23.95 -2.13 -3.16
C PRO A 14 -23.11 -0.86 -2.97
N PRO A 15 -22.61 -0.60 -1.74
CA PRO A 15 -21.70 0.52 -1.52
C PRO A 15 -20.37 0.28 -2.25
N PRO A 16 -19.70 1.35 -2.74
CA PRO A 16 -18.37 1.22 -3.29
C PRO A 16 -17.34 0.90 -2.20
N LEU A 17 -16.26 0.23 -2.57
CA LEU A 17 -15.19 -0.21 -1.68
C LEU A 17 -13.95 0.70 -1.75
N VAL A 18 -13.15 0.68 -0.71
CA VAL A 18 -11.77 1.16 -0.70
C VAL A 18 -10.84 0.03 -1.11
N VAL A 19 -10.29 0.13 -2.31
CA VAL A 19 -9.36 -0.86 -2.88
C VAL A 19 -7.96 -0.33 -2.81
N MET A 20 -7.01 -1.15 -2.34
CA MET A 20 -5.59 -0.84 -2.35
C MET A 20 -4.78 -1.96 -2.98
N ALA A 21 -4.02 -1.64 -4.02
CA ALA A 21 -3.01 -2.52 -4.58
C ALA A 21 -1.66 -2.26 -3.88
N ILE A 22 -1.00 -3.32 -3.40
CA ILE A 22 0.28 -3.27 -2.70
C ILE A 22 1.32 -4.06 -3.48
N ASN A 23 2.53 -3.53 -3.55
CA ASN A 23 3.70 -4.25 -4.04
C ASN A 23 4.91 -4.00 -3.14
N LEU A 24 5.58 -5.09 -2.76
CA LEU A 24 6.70 -5.11 -1.82
C LEU A 24 7.99 -5.52 -2.52
N ARG A 25 9.11 -4.91 -2.11
CA ARG A 25 10.44 -5.37 -2.48
C ARG A 25 11.23 -5.67 -1.21
N SER A 26 11.73 -6.89 -1.12
CA SER A 26 12.59 -7.37 -0.06
C SER A 26 13.99 -7.69 -0.59
N PHE A 27 14.93 -7.78 0.33
CA PHE A 27 16.31 -8.22 0.11
C PHE A 27 16.69 -9.21 1.19
N ILE A 28 17.42 -10.26 0.85
CA ILE A 28 17.94 -11.21 1.84
C ILE A 28 19.26 -10.64 2.37
N ASN A 29 19.30 -10.29 3.65
CA ASN A 29 20.52 -9.83 4.28
C ASN A 29 21.56 -10.96 4.31
N PRO A 30 22.76 -10.78 3.72
CA PRO A 30 23.76 -11.85 3.60
C PRO A 30 24.41 -12.24 4.94
N LYS A 31 24.27 -11.42 5.98
CA LYS A 31 24.83 -11.69 7.31
C LYS A 31 23.86 -12.44 8.20
N THR A 32 22.58 -12.05 8.18
CA THR A 32 21.54 -12.62 9.06
C THR A 32 20.68 -13.66 8.37
N TYR A 33 20.75 -13.77 7.03
CA TYR A 33 19.92 -14.62 6.18
C TYR A 33 18.41 -14.36 6.32
N THR A 34 18.05 -13.14 6.69
CA THR A 34 16.66 -12.70 6.88
C THR A 34 16.20 -11.78 5.74
N ASN A 35 14.94 -11.91 5.31
CA ASN A 35 14.31 -11.03 4.33
C ASN A 35 14.01 -9.65 4.92
N GLU A 36 14.71 -8.59 4.54
CA GLU A 36 14.40 -7.21 4.95
C GLU A 36 13.55 -6.51 3.88
N ILE A 37 12.49 -5.82 4.30
CA ILE A 37 11.64 -5.02 3.42
C ILE A 37 12.32 -3.68 3.15
N LEU A 38 12.63 -3.42 1.87
CA LEU A 38 13.29 -2.19 1.44
C LEU A 38 12.35 -1.21 0.76
N MET A 39 11.22 -1.68 0.24
CA MET A 39 10.26 -0.83 -0.46
C MET A 39 8.85 -1.37 -0.34
N VAL A 40 7.90 -0.46 -0.10
CA VAL A 40 6.46 -0.71 -0.23
C VAL A 40 5.88 0.35 -1.16
N SER A 41 5.13 -0.09 -2.16
CA SER A 41 4.42 0.77 -3.10
C SER A 41 2.94 0.46 -3.07
N CYS A 42 2.11 1.50 -3.06
CA CYS A 42 0.65 1.37 -2.93
C CYS A 42 -0.07 2.24 -3.96
N LEU A 43 -1.13 1.69 -4.55
CA LEU A 43 -2.13 2.42 -5.37
C LEU A 43 -3.50 2.23 -4.71
N THR A 44 -4.30 3.29 -4.62
CA THR A 44 -5.56 3.25 -3.88
C THR A 44 -6.70 3.91 -4.67
N HIS A 45 -7.88 3.31 -4.60
CA HIS A 45 -9.14 3.88 -5.04
C HIS A 45 -10.19 3.75 -3.94
N THR A 46 -10.73 4.87 -3.44
CA THR A 46 -11.64 4.86 -2.27
C THR A 46 -13.12 4.74 -2.64
N LYS A 47 -13.44 4.54 -3.92
CA LYS A 47 -14.81 4.54 -4.46
C LYS A 47 -14.92 3.54 -5.62
N TYR A 48 -14.52 2.30 -5.36
CA TYR A 48 -14.51 1.25 -6.36
C TYR A 48 -15.84 0.49 -6.34
N ALA A 49 -16.65 0.66 -7.38
CA ALA A 49 -17.93 -0.04 -7.52
C ALA A 49 -17.70 -1.44 -8.12
N VAL A 50 -18.11 -2.49 -7.39
CA VAL A 50 -17.92 -3.89 -7.80
C VAL A 50 -18.97 -4.38 -8.80
N ASP A 51 -20.10 -3.68 -8.88
CA ASP A 51 -21.26 -3.93 -9.75
C ASP A 51 -21.20 -3.16 -11.07
N LYS A 52 -20.15 -2.36 -11.29
CA LYS A 52 -19.98 -1.48 -12.45
C LYS A 52 -18.64 -1.73 -13.13
N GLN A 53 -18.44 -1.10 -14.29
CA GLN A 53 -17.15 -1.10 -14.95
C GLN A 53 -16.08 -0.48 -14.04
N ALA A 54 -14.89 -1.08 -14.06
CA ALA A 54 -13.74 -0.58 -13.33
C ALA A 54 -13.47 0.91 -13.68
N PRO A 55 -13.14 1.76 -12.69
CA PRO A 55 -12.77 3.15 -12.92
C PRO A 55 -11.56 3.28 -13.87
N ASN A 56 -11.52 4.36 -14.64
CA ASN A 56 -10.39 4.71 -15.50
C ASN A 56 -9.99 6.17 -15.27
N PRO A 57 -8.83 6.46 -14.64
CA PRO A 57 -7.82 5.50 -14.17
C PRO A 57 -8.28 4.64 -12.98
N PRO A 58 -7.69 3.46 -12.74
CA PRO A 58 -8.14 2.53 -11.70
C PRO A 58 -7.71 2.92 -10.28
N PHE A 59 -7.01 4.04 -10.10
CA PHE A 59 -6.56 4.56 -8.82
C PHE A 59 -6.54 6.10 -8.84
N GLN A 60 -6.56 6.69 -7.65
CA GLN A 60 -6.57 8.15 -7.45
C GLN A 60 -5.51 8.62 -6.44
N GLN A 61 -5.01 7.71 -5.60
CA GLN A 61 -3.97 7.97 -4.62
C GLN A 61 -2.87 6.93 -4.78
N HIS A 62 -1.64 7.35 -4.56
CA HIS A 62 -0.49 6.47 -4.68
C HIS A 62 0.69 7.00 -3.87
N PHE A 63 1.47 6.09 -3.31
CA PHE A 63 2.71 6.42 -2.63
C PHE A 63 3.71 5.26 -2.72
N CYS A 64 4.98 5.59 -2.56
CA CYS A 64 6.07 4.64 -2.42
C CYS A 64 6.89 5.05 -1.21
N VAL A 65 7.17 4.10 -0.32
CA VAL A 65 8.09 4.28 0.80
C VAL A 65 9.24 3.31 0.61
N PHE A 66 10.46 3.78 0.83
CA PHE A 66 11.65 2.94 0.73
C PHE A 66 12.67 3.28 1.82
N SER A 67 13.49 2.29 2.17
CA SER A 67 14.60 2.38 3.11
C SER A 67 15.85 1.81 2.44
N CYS A 68 16.99 1.95 3.12
CA CYS A 68 18.25 1.38 2.65
C CYS A 68 18.79 0.41 3.69
N PRO A 69 19.37 -0.72 3.27
CA PRO A 69 20.13 -1.58 4.18
C PRO A 69 21.25 -0.78 4.84
N THR A 70 21.56 -1.09 6.09
CA THR A 70 22.54 -0.36 6.94
C THR A 70 23.95 -0.22 6.33
N GLN A 71 24.27 -1.00 5.30
CA GLN A 71 25.59 -1.05 4.67
C GLN A 71 25.59 -0.56 3.21
N GLN A 72 24.46 -0.07 2.69
CA GLN A 72 24.37 0.45 1.32
C GLN A 72 24.18 1.95 1.30
N VAL A 73 25.00 2.61 0.47
CA VAL A 73 24.91 4.05 0.23
C VAL A 73 23.96 4.28 -0.95
N LEU A 74 23.05 5.23 -0.80
CA LEU A 74 22.21 5.65 -1.92
C LEU A 74 23.05 6.36 -3.01
N PRO A 75 22.60 6.30 -4.28
CA PRO A 75 23.18 7.14 -5.32
C PRO A 75 23.17 8.61 -4.91
N LEU A 76 24.28 9.32 -5.15
CA LEU A 76 24.51 10.69 -4.68
C LEU A 76 23.36 11.66 -5.02
N ASN A 77 22.79 11.52 -6.21
CA ASN A 77 21.77 12.44 -6.73
C ASN A 77 20.34 12.03 -6.38
N ILE A 78 20.13 11.03 -5.51
CA ILE A 78 18.78 10.52 -5.26
C ILE A 78 17.86 11.58 -4.64
N HIS A 79 18.38 12.43 -3.75
CA HIS A 79 17.58 13.46 -3.11
C HIS A 79 17.07 14.50 -4.11
N GLU A 80 17.90 14.88 -5.08
CA GLU A 80 17.51 15.80 -6.15
C GLU A 80 16.57 15.13 -7.15
N ALA A 81 16.87 13.89 -7.55
CA ALA A 81 16.01 13.10 -8.43
C ALA A 81 14.59 12.94 -7.84
N LEU A 82 14.48 12.65 -6.54
CA LEU A 82 13.20 12.50 -5.86
C LEU A 82 12.44 13.83 -5.71
N LYS A 83 13.13 14.97 -5.56
CA LYS A 83 12.49 16.30 -5.56
C LYS A 83 11.86 16.62 -6.91
N ASN A 84 12.51 16.20 -8.00
CA ASN A 84 12.04 16.45 -9.37
C ASN A 84 11.02 15.39 -9.85
N TYR A 85 10.90 14.26 -9.16
CA TYR A 85 10.00 13.18 -9.51
C TYR A 85 8.55 13.51 -9.13
N LYS A 86 7.66 13.59 -10.12
CA LYS A 86 6.25 13.99 -9.94
C LYS A 86 5.24 12.86 -10.14
N ALA A 87 5.68 11.71 -10.65
CA ALA A 87 4.76 10.63 -11.00
C ALA A 87 4.23 9.86 -9.77
N THR A 88 4.94 9.88 -8.63
CA THR A 88 4.45 9.32 -7.37
C THR A 88 5.04 10.05 -6.17
N LYS A 89 4.31 10.04 -5.05
CA LYS A 89 4.87 10.50 -3.77
C LYS A 89 5.84 9.44 -3.27
N VAL A 90 7.14 9.75 -3.27
CA VAL A 90 8.17 8.85 -2.75
C VAL A 90 8.69 9.38 -1.41
N GLN A 91 8.74 8.51 -0.41
CA GLN A 91 9.25 8.82 0.92
C GLN A 91 10.42 7.91 1.28
N LYS A 92 11.59 8.51 1.56
CA LYS A 92 12.74 7.79 2.13
C LYS A 92 12.56 7.68 3.65
N MET A 93 12.88 6.51 4.20
CA MET A 93 12.96 6.22 5.62
C MET A 93 14.36 5.75 6.01
N ASP A 94 14.75 5.97 7.26
CA ASP A 94 16.12 5.69 7.72
C ASP A 94 16.33 4.25 8.21
N SER A 95 15.26 3.47 8.35
CA SER A 95 15.32 2.05 8.69
C SER A 95 14.09 1.31 8.14
N GLU A 96 14.17 -0.02 8.06
CA GLU A 96 13.01 -0.90 7.79
C GLU A 96 11.89 -0.65 8.80
N ARG A 97 12.22 -0.51 10.10
CA ARG A 97 11.23 -0.21 11.14
C ARG A 97 10.48 1.10 10.89
N ALA A 98 11.19 2.15 10.49
CA ALA A 98 10.56 3.43 10.15
C ALA A 98 9.68 3.33 8.89
N LEU A 99 10.12 2.55 7.90
CA LEU A 99 9.35 2.23 6.71
C LEU A 99 8.05 1.50 7.04
N MET A 100 8.12 0.47 7.88
CA MET A 100 6.95 -0.30 8.30
C MET A 100 5.97 0.55 9.11
N ASN A 101 6.46 1.35 10.05
CA ASN A 101 5.62 2.29 10.82
C ASN A 101 4.89 3.29 9.91
N TYR A 102 5.58 3.83 8.91
CA TYR A 102 4.96 4.73 7.93
C TYR A 102 3.89 4.02 7.12
N PHE A 103 4.20 2.84 6.58
CA PHE A 103 3.25 2.05 5.81
C PHE A 103 2.01 1.71 6.62
N ILE A 104 2.15 1.20 7.85
CA ILE A 104 1.03 0.85 8.73
C ILE A 104 0.18 2.10 9.05
N SER A 105 0.82 3.24 9.32
CA SER A 105 0.08 4.50 9.57
C SER A 105 -0.77 4.92 8.38
N GLN A 106 -0.23 4.77 7.17
CA GLN A 106 -0.95 5.05 5.94
C GLN A 106 -2.04 4.02 5.67
N PHE A 107 -1.77 2.74 5.91
CA PHE A 107 -2.70 1.64 5.77
C PHE A 107 -3.94 1.86 6.65
N VAL A 108 -3.75 2.12 7.95
CA VAL A 108 -4.83 2.39 8.91
C VAL A 108 -5.61 3.64 8.54
N LYS A 109 -4.94 4.68 8.02
CA LYS A 109 -5.62 5.91 7.57
C LYS A 109 -6.46 5.71 6.32
N ILE A 110 -6.00 4.87 5.39
CA ILE A 110 -6.71 4.56 4.14
C ILE A 110 -7.89 3.63 4.42
N ASP A 111 -7.70 2.66 5.31
CA ASP A 111 -8.68 1.65 5.71
C ASP A 111 -9.23 0.86 4.51
N PRO A 112 -8.38 0.07 3.81
CA PRO A 112 -8.80 -0.64 2.61
C PRO A 112 -9.68 -1.86 2.94
N ASP A 113 -10.86 -1.93 2.33
CA ASP A 113 -11.75 -3.10 2.37
C ASP A 113 -11.20 -4.27 1.56
N LEU A 114 -10.50 -3.98 0.46
CA LEU A 114 -9.94 -4.96 -0.46
C LEU A 114 -8.48 -4.67 -0.78
N ILE A 115 -7.63 -5.65 -0.50
CA ILE A 115 -6.20 -5.59 -0.80
C ILE A 115 -5.91 -6.44 -2.03
N VAL A 116 -5.21 -5.86 -3.00
CA VAL A 116 -4.76 -6.52 -4.23
C VAL A 116 -3.24 -6.60 -4.24
N GLY A 117 -2.70 -7.71 -4.68
CA GLY A 117 -1.26 -7.89 -4.80
C GLY A 117 -0.93 -9.20 -5.51
N HIS A 118 0.30 -9.33 -5.96
CA HIS A 118 0.79 -10.55 -6.59
C HIS A 118 1.39 -11.48 -5.54
N ASP A 119 0.91 -12.72 -5.47
CA ASP A 119 1.41 -13.75 -4.54
C ASP A 119 1.38 -13.31 -3.06
N LEU A 120 0.25 -12.71 -2.65
CA LEU A 120 0.08 -12.22 -1.29
C LEU A 120 0.15 -13.35 -0.26
N GLN A 121 -0.65 -14.41 -0.45
CA GLN A 121 -0.73 -15.51 0.49
C GLN A 121 0.50 -16.42 0.46
N GLY A 122 1.15 -16.58 -0.69
CA GLY A 122 2.30 -17.47 -0.82
C GLY A 122 3.60 -16.89 -0.28
N TYR A 123 3.75 -15.56 -0.26
CA TYR A 123 5.02 -14.93 0.10
C TYR A 123 4.88 -13.59 0.83
N GLN A 124 4.16 -12.62 0.25
CA GLN A 124 4.27 -11.23 0.68
C GLN A 124 3.67 -10.96 2.07
N ILE A 125 2.52 -11.56 2.40
CA ILE A 125 1.88 -11.39 3.72
C ILE A 125 2.74 -12.00 4.82
N ASN A 126 3.38 -13.15 4.54
CA ASN A 126 4.23 -13.79 5.53
C ASN A 126 5.41 -12.88 5.90
N ILE A 127 6.08 -12.29 4.90
CA ILE A 127 7.16 -11.34 5.14
C ILE A 127 6.69 -10.09 5.89
N LEU A 128 5.53 -9.54 5.54
CA LEU A 128 4.95 -8.41 6.27
C LEU A 128 4.63 -8.74 7.73
N SER A 129 4.26 -9.99 8.02
CA SER A 129 3.85 -10.44 9.35
C SER A 129 5.04 -10.83 10.24
N GLU A 130 6.15 -11.23 9.63
CA GLU A 130 7.41 -11.58 10.32
C GLU A 130 8.28 -10.37 10.68
N ARG A 131 7.94 -9.15 10.20
CA ARG A 131 8.75 -7.92 10.33
C ARG A 131 8.05 -6.83 11.13
#